data_AF-A0A814WSU6-F1
#
_entry.id   AF-A0A814WSU6-F1
#
_cell.length_a   1.000
_cell.length_b   1.000
_cell.length_c   1.000
_cell.angle_alpha   90.00
_cell.angle_beta   90.00
_cell.angle_gamma   90.00
#
_symmetry.space_group_name_H-M   'P 1'
#
loop_
_entity.id
_entity.type
_entity.pdbx_description
1 polymer ?
#
loop_
_entity_poly.entity_id
_entity_poly.type
_entity_poly.pdbx_seq_one_letter_code
_entity_poly.pdbx_strand_id
1 'polypeptide(L)' 'WLALCRCAMLYNHADFRGDPDNLRKSVFQRECIGDASETALLMCVELSTGNVIKFFEENRKILEIPSNATNKYQF' A
#
# COMPACT_ATOMS: atom_id res chain seq x y z
N TRP A 1 -3.18 16.81 2.70
CA TRP A 1 -3.21 15.43 3.21
C TRP A 1 -3.65 14.41 2.18
N LEU A 2 -4.76 14.62 1.44
CA LEU A 2 -5.21 13.71 0.38
C LEU A 2 -4.14 13.41 -0.71
N ALA A 3 -3.40 14.42 -1.15
CA ALA A 3 -2.31 14.23 -2.12
C ALA A 3 -1.21 13.31 -1.59
N LEU A 4 -0.84 13.45 -0.31
CA LEU A 4 0.16 12.61 0.34
C LEU A 4 -0.32 11.16 0.47
N CYS A 5 -1.58 10.95 0.85
CA CYS A 5 -2.17 9.61 0.92
C CYS A 5 -2.19 8.94 -0.47
N ARG A 6 -2.49 9.69 -1.53
CA ARG A 6 -2.43 9.18 -2.91
C ARG A 6 -1.01 8.78 -3.32
N CYS A 7 -0.01 9.61 -3.03
CA CYS A 7 1.39 9.26 -3.27
C CYS A 7 1.79 8.01 -2.50
N ALA A 8 1.42 7.92 -1.22
CA ALA A 8 1.72 6.76 -0.38
C ALA A 8 1.05 5.48 -0.88
N MET A 9 -0.19 5.54 -1.40
CA MET A 9 -0.86 4.37 -2.00
C MET A 9 -0.21 3.97 -3.33
N LEU A 10 -0.02 4.92 -4.26
CA LEU A 10 0.55 4.65 -5.59
C LEU A 10 1.97 4.09 -5.53
N TYR A 11 2.70 4.37 -4.45
CA TYR A 11 4.08 3.95 -4.32
C TYR A 11 4.27 2.70 -3.47
N ASN A 12 3.20 2.20 -2.86
CA ASN A 12 3.31 1.03 -2.01
C ASN A 12 3.33 -0.26 -2.84
N HIS A 13 4.28 -1.16 -2.57
CA HIS A 13 4.25 -2.53 -3.10
C HIS A 13 3.63 -3.51 -2.11
N ALA A 14 3.35 -3.06 -0.89
CA ALA A 14 2.66 -3.89 0.08
C ALA A 14 1.20 -4.10 -0.33
N ASP A 15 0.75 -5.35 -0.29
CA ASP A 15 -0.62 -5.74 -0.55
C ASP A 15 -1.23 -6.46 0.65
N PHE A 16 -2.53 -6.27 0.87
CA PHE A 16 -3.27 -7.07 1.83
C PHE A 16 -3.45 -8.48 1.28
N ARG A 17 -3.23 -9.48 2.12
CA ARG A 17 -3.53 -10.86 1.75
C ARG A 17 -5.05 -10.97 1.53
N GLY A 18 -5.46 -11.38 0.32
CA GLY A 18 -6.86 -11.43 -0.13
C GLY A 18 -7.75 -12.49 0.54
N ASP A 19 -7.36 -12.98 1.71
CA ASP A 19 -8.11 -13.97 2.47
C ASP A 19 -9.39 -13.33 3.09
N PRO A 20 -10.57 -13.96 2.97
CA PRO A 20 -11.83 -13.43 3.50
C PRO A 20 -11.79 -13.17 5.01
N ASP A 21 -11.08 -14.02 5.75
CA ASP A 21 -10.87 -13.85 7.19
C ASP A 21 -9.91 -12.70 7.50
N ASN A 22 -8.99 -12.39 6.59
CA ASN A 22 -8.03 -11.31 6.77
C ASN A 22 -8.69 -9.95 6.54
N LEU A 23 -9.56 -9.81 5.54
CA LEU A 23 -10.32 -8.59 5.28
C LEU A 23 -11.28 -8.23 6.44
N ARG A 24 -11.78 -9.24 7.16
CA ARG A 24 -12.63 -9.08 8.35
C ARG A 24 -11.87 -8.67 9.62
N LYS A 25 -10.55 -8.85 9.67
CA LYS A 25 -9.73 -8.42 10.80
C LYS A 25 -9.55 -6.90 10.80
N SER A 26 -9.34 -6.36 12.00
CA SER A 26 -8.94 -4.96 12.18
C SER A 26 -7.64 -4.68 11.41
N VAL A 27 -7.47 -3.46 10.89
CA VAL A 27 -6.36 -3.09 9.99
C VAL A 27 -4.99 -3.48 10.57
N PHE A 28 -4.79 -3.35 11.87
CA PHE A 28 -3.55 -3.70 12.57
C PHE A 28 -3.23 -5.21 12.63
N GLN A 29 -4.24 -6.06 12.44
CA GLN A 29 -4.10 -7.53 12.49
C GLN A 29 -4.16 -8.16 11.10
N ARG A 30 -4.23 -7.35 10.04
CA ARG A 30 -4.26 -7.85 8.68
C ARG A 30 -2.87 -8.31 8.26
N GLU A 31 -2.81 -9.53 7.75
CA GLU A 31 -1.61 -10.02 7.08
C GLU A 31 -1.40 -9.24 5.78
N CYS A 32 -0.21 -8.67 5.63
CA CYS A 32 0.21 -7.96 4.43
C CYS A 32 1.47 -8.62 3.89
N ILE A 33 1.66 -8.52 2.57
CA ILE A 33 2.83 -9.01 1.86
C ILE A 33 3.63 -7.79 1.45
N GLY A 34 4.83 -7.59 2.00
CA GLY A 34 5.68 -6.44 1.71
C GLY A 34 6.70 -6.19 2.81
N ASP A 35 7.53 -5.15 2.63
CA ASP A 35 8.45 -4.71 3.68
C ASP A 35 7.69 -4.12 4.88
N ALA A 36 8.30 -4.12 6.06
CA ALA A 36 7.67 -3.61 7.28
C ALA A 36 7.29 -2.11 7.16
N SER A 37 8.13 -1.33 6.47
CA SER A 37 7.90 0.11 6.27
C SER A 37 6.72 0.38 5.33
N GLU A 38 6.68 -0.33 4.21
CA GLU A 38 5.60 -0.30 3.20
C GLU A 38 4.27 -0.77 3.78
N THR A 39 4.29 -1.85 4.55
CA THR A 39 3.11 -2.39 5.24
C THR A 39 2.52 -1.40 6.25
N ALA A 40 3.37 -0.71 7.02
CA ALA A 40 2.93 0.31 7.96
C ALA A 40 2.24 1.50 7.25
N LEU A 41 2.78 1.91 6.10
CA LEU A 41 2.16 2.95 5.27
C LEU A 41 0.81 2.49 4.71
N LEU A 42 0.70 1.24 4.25
CA LEU A 42 -0.54 0.68 3.71
C LEU A 42 -1.65 0.70 4.76
N MET A 43 -1.34 0.24 5.98
CA MET A 43 -2.26 0.28 7.12
C MET A 43 -2.65 1.70 7.50
N CYS A 44 -1.70 2.64 7.51
CA CYS A 44 -1.94 4.04 7.84
C CYS A 44 -2.92 4.71 6.86
N VAL A 45 -2.75 4.45 5.56
CA VAL A 45 -3.63 5.04 4.54
C VAL A 45 -5.00 4.38 4.51
N GLU A 46 -5.07 3.06 4.73
CA GLU A 46 -6.34 2.32 4.88
C GLU A 46 -7.14 2.83 6.08
N LEU A 47 -6.50 3.12 7.22
CA LEU A 47 -7.17 3.73 8.39
C LEU A 47 -7.66 5.16 8.11
N SER A 48 -6.91 5.93 7.33
CA SER A 48 -7.20 7.35 7.11
C SER A 48 -8.24 7.60 6.01
N THR A 49 -8.21 6.79 4.94
CA THR A 49 -8.98 7.02 3.71
C THR A 49 -10.03 5.94 3.47
N GLY A 50 -9.74 4.70 3.90
CA GLY A 50 -10.54 3.52 3.63
C GLY A 50 -10.48 3.04 2.18
N ASN A 51 -10.68 1.74 1.97
CA ASN A 51 -10.87 1.11 0.65
C ASN A 51 -9.66 1.27 -0.31
N VAL A 52 -8.44 1.04 0.19
CA VAL A 52 -7.20 1.13 -0.60
C VAL A 52 -7.20 0.14 -1.79
N ILE A 53 -7.85 -1.02 -1.65
CA ILE A 53 -7.93 -2.04 -2.70
C ILE A 53 -8.64 -1.50 -3.95
N LYS A 54 -9.78 -0.80 -3.77
CA LYS A 54 -10.49 -0.17 -4.90
C LYS A 54 -9.67 0.92 -5.56
N PHE A 55 -8.89 1.66 -4.77
CA PHE A 55 -8.00 2.68 -5.31
C PHE A 55 -6.93 2.08 -6.23
N PHE A 56 -6.40 0.90 -5.92
CA PHE A 56 -5.47 0.18 -6.79
C PHE A 56 -6.13 -0.38 -8.06
N GLU A 57 -7.37 -0.88 -7.96
CA GLU A 57 -8.13 -1.35 -9.14
C GLU A 57 -8.37 -0.20 -10.13
N GLU A 58 -8.70 0.99 -9.64
CA GLU A 58 -8.91 2.19 -10.45
C GLU A 58 -7.60 2.80 -10.96
N ASN A 59 -6.50 2.66 -10.22
CA ASN A 59 -5.20 3.27 -10.52
C ASN A 59 -4.10 2.22 -10.64
N ARG A 60 -4.22 1.36 -11.67
CA ARG A 60 -3.20 0.35 -11.96
C ARG A 60 -1.87 1.02 -12.35
N LYS A 61 -0.80 0.69 -11.62
CA LYS A 61 0.55 1.16 -11.96
C LYS A 61 0.97 0.61 -13.32
N ILE A 62 1.45 1.48 -14.21
CA ILE A 62 1.89 1.12 -15.57
C ILE A 62 3.40 0.83 -15.58
N LEU A 63 4.17 1.56 -14.77
CA LEU A 63 5.61 1.46 -14.67
C LEU A 63 6.01 1.70 -13.21
N GLU A 64 6.96 0.92 -12.72
CA GLU A 64 7.63 1.15 -11.45
C GLU A 64 9.14 0.97 -11.64
N ILE A 65 9.94 1.85 -11.05
CA ILE A 65 11.41 1.70 -11.04
C ILE A 65 11.81 1.22 -9.64
N PRO A 66 12.31 -0.02 -9.50
CA PRO A 66 12.71 -0.54 -8.20
C PRO A 66 13.84 0.30 -7.62
N SER A 67 13.78 0.58 -6.31
CA SER A 67 14.88 1.26 -5.64
C SER A 67 16.16 0.43 -5.80
N ASN A 68 17.24 1.07 -6.24
CA ASN A 68 18.55 0.43 -6.34
C ASN A 68 19.51 1.18 -5.39
N ALA A 69 20.57 0.54 -4.92
CA ALA A 69 21.53 1.17 -4.00
C ALA A 69 22.13 2.48 -4.54
N THR A 70 22.18 2.65 -5.87
CA THR A 70 22.59 3.89 -6.56
C THR A 70 21.46 4.92 -6.66
N ASN A 71 20.20 4.47 -6.70
CA ASN A 71 19.03 5.32 -6.82
C ASN A 71 18.13 5.10 -5.60
N LYS A 72 18.40 5.87 -4.53
CA LYS A 72 17.71 5.80 -3.23
C LYS A 72 16.25 6.24 -3.29
N TYR A 73 15.79 6.67 -4.47
CA TYR A 73 14.42 7.03 -4.75
C TYR A 73 13.89 6.04 -5.77
N GLN A 74 12.76 5.46 -5.44
CA GLN A 74 11.91 4.73 -6.36
C GLN A 74 10.99 5.80 -7.00
N PHE A 75 10.54 5.60 -8.24
CA PHE A 75 9.72 6.57 -8.98
C PHE A 75 8.51 5.85 -9.57
#